data_AF-A0A1Z4C140-F1
#
_entry.id   AF-A0A1Z4C140-F1
#
_cell.length_a   1.000
_cell.length_b   1.000
_cell.length_c   1.000
_cell.angle_alpha   90.00
_cell.angle_beta   90.00
_cell.angle_gamma   90.00
#
_symmetry.space_group_name_H-M   'P 1'
#
loop_
_entity.id
_entity.type
_entity.pdbx_description
1 polymer ?
#
loop_
_entity_poly.entity_id
_entity_poly.type
_entity_poly.pdbx_seq_one_letter_code
_entity_poly.pdbx_strand_id
1 'polypeptide(L)' 'MPRLLKSPQAEIDLDNIWFYIAQDSPKNADRFLDLIQEKCELIADFPSLGESCAELVDGLRSFPVGNF' A
#
# COMPACT_ATOMS: atom_id res chain seq x y z
N MET A 1 13.86 3.28 -13.83
CA MET A 1 13.00 2.70 -12.78
C MET A 1 12.43 3.83 -11.97
N PRO A 2 11.11 3.84 -11.74
CA PRO A 2 10.46 4.82 -10.88
C PRO A 2 10.97 4.68 -9.45
N ARG A 3 11.00 5.78 -8.71
CA ARG A 3 11.40 5.78 -7.30
C ARG A 3 10.15 5.72 -6.43
N LEU A 4 9.93 4.59 -5.76
CA LEU A 4 8.90 4.46 -4.73
C LEU A 4 9.37 5.15 -3.45
N LEU A 5 8.57 6.10 -2.97
CA LEU A 5 8.79 6.79 -1.69
C LEU A 5 7.58 6.56 -0.79
N LYS A 6 7.83 6.22 0.47
CA LYS A 6 6.80 6.12 1.51
C LYS A 6 6.94 7.32 2.43
N SER A 7 5.81 7.91 2.84
CA SER A 7 5.84 8.93 3.89
C SER A 7 6.11 8.23 5.24
N PRO A 8 6.60 8.95 6.26
CA PRO A 8 6.76 8.37 7.59
C PRO A 8 5.45 7.80 8.16
N GLN A 9 4.31 8.45 7.86
CA GLN A 9 3.01 7.95 8.26
C GLN A 9 2.68 6.61 7.57
N ALA A 10 2.97 6.48 6.27
CA ALA A 10 2.73 5.24 5.54
C ALA A 10 3.57 4.07 6.09
N GLU A 11 4.79 4.30 6.57
CA GLU A 11 5.59 3.26 7.22
C GLU A 11 4.96 2.81 8.55
N ILE A 12 4.50 3.77 9.37
CA ILE A 12 3.78 3.47 10.62
C ILE A 12 2.49 2.69 10.33
N ASP A 13 1.78 3.02 9.26
CA ASP A 13 0.55 2.32 8.88
C ASP A 13 0.84 0.86 8.50
N LEU A 14 1.92 0.58 7.76
CA LEU A 14 2.36 -0.78 7.42
C LEU A 14 2.74 -1.57 8.68
N ASP A 15 3.46 -0.96 9.62
CA ASP A 15 3.81 -1.58 10.89
C ASP A 15 2.54 -1.95 11.68
N ASN A 16 1.58 -1.02 11.79
CA ASN A 16 0.32 -1.25 12.50
C ASN A 16 -0.50 -2.38 11.87
N ILE A 17 -0.58 -2.43 10.54
CA ILE A 17 -1.23 -3.51 9.80
C ILE A 17 -0.56 -4.85 10.11
N TRP A 18 0.77 -4.90 10.07
CA TRP A 18 1.51 -6.12 10.36
C TRP A 18 1.28 -6.59 11.79
N PHE A 19 1.43 -5.69 12.78
CA PHE A 19 1.20 -6.03 14.19
C PHE A 19 -0.24 -6.50 14.45
N TYR A 20 -1.22 -5.93 13.76
CA TYR A 20 -2.60 -6.38 13.86
C TYR A 20 -2.78 -7.82 13.37
N ILE A 21 -2.32 -8.13 12.15
CA ILE A 21 -2.48 -9.47 11.56
C ILE A 21 -1.61 -10.51 12.31
N ALA A 22 -0.41 -10.11 12.77
CA ALA A 22 0.54 -10.99 13.43
C ALA A 22 0.04 -11.52 14.78
N GLN A 23 -0.95 -10.87 15.40
CA GLN A 23 -1.62 -11.40 16.59
C GLN A 23 -2.31 -12.76 16.34
N ASP A 24 -2.78 -13.00 15.11
CA ASP A 24 -3.36 -14.28 14.69
C ASP A 24 -2.35 -15.14 13.93
N SER A 25 -1.64 -14.56 12.96
CA SER A 25 -0.69 -15.29 12.12
C SER A 25 0.41 -14.36 11.58
N PRO A 26 1.61 -14.38 12.19
CA PRO A 26 2.76 -13.60 11.69
C PRO A 26 3.10 -13.91 10.22
N LYS A 27 2.95 -15.17 9.81
CA LYS A 27 3.15 -15.59 8.42
C LYS A 27 2.16 -14.93 7.45
N ASN A 28 0.92 -14.71 7.88
CA ASN A 28 -0.06 -14.00 7.06
C ASN A 28 0.21 -12.49 7.05
N ALA A 29 0.76 -11.94 8.13
CA ALA A 29 1.19 -10.55 8.18
C ALA A 29 2.31 -10.27 7.17
N ASP A 30 3.34 -11.14 7.14
CA ASP A 30 4.42 -11.06 6.15
C ASP A 30 3.89 -11.10 4.71
N ARG A 31 3.05 -12.11 4.40
CA ARG A 31 2.44 -12.26 3.07
C ARG A 31 1.59 -11.05 2.67
N PHE A 32 0.95 -10.41 3.64
CA PHE A 32 0.12 -9.24 3.35
C PHE A 32 0.97 -8.00 3.05
N LEU A 33 2.07 -7.80 3.78
CA LEU A 33 3.02 -6.74 3.44
C LEU A 33 3.71 -6.98 2.09
N ASP A 34 4.07 -8.23 1.78
CA ASP A 34 4.62 -8.59 0.46
C ASP A 34 3.65 -8.23 -0.67
N LEU A 35 2.35 -8.50 -0.48
CA LEU A 35 1.31 -8.14 -1.42
C LEU A 35 1.19 -6.62 -1.60
N ILE A 36 1.22 -5.84 -0.50
CA ILE A 36 1.19 -4.38 -0.58
C ILE A 36 2.41 -3.86 -1.34
N GLN A 37 3.60 -4.39 -1.05
CA GLN A 37 4.84 -4.00 -1.72
C GLN A 37 4.78 -4.30 -3.23
N GLU A 38 4.27 -5.46 -3.63
CA GLU A 38 4.04 -5.81 -5.04
C GLU A 38 3.12 -4.78 -5.73
N LYS A 39 2.04 -4.35 -5.07
CA LYS A 39 1.13 -3.35 -5.64
C LYS A 39 1.76 -1.96 -5.70
N CYS A 40 2.53 -1.56 -4.70
CA CYS A 40 3.29 -0.30 -4.74
C CYS A 40 4.30 -0.27 -5.90
N GLU A 41 4.98 -1.38 -6.16
CA GLU A 41 5.90 -1.50 -7.30
C GLU A 41 5.15 -1.42 -8.64
N LEU A 42 4.02 -2.13 -8.76
CA LEU A 42 3.17 -2.08 -9.94
C LEU A 42 2.69 -0.66 -10.27
N ILE A 43 2.18 0.08 -9.27
CA ILE A 43 1.71 1.45 -9.50
C ILE A 43 2.85 2.45 -9.67
N ALA A 44 4.06 2.15 -9.19
CA ALA A 44 5.23 2.96 -9.50
C ALA A 44 5.56 2.88 -11.00
N ASP A 45 5.48 1.67 -11.58
CA ASP A 45 5.72 1.43 -13.01
C ASP A 45 4.56 1.92 -13.89
N PHE A 46 3.32 1.85 -13.40
CA PHE A 46 2.12 2.27 -14.11
C PHE A 46 1.22 3.21 -13.27
N PRO A 47 1.60 4.48 -13.07
CA PRO A 47 0.91 5.40 -12.16
C PRO A 47 -0.56 5.68 -12.49
N SER A 48 -0.98 5.47 -13.73
CA SER A 48 -2.36 5.66 -14.17
C SER A 48 -3.30 4.52 -13.80
N LEU A 49 -2.81 3.41 -13.24
CA LEU A 49 -3.64 2.26 -12.83
C LEU A 49 -4.51 2.56 -11.61
N GLY A 50 -4.10 3.49 -10.74
CA GLY A 50 -4.92 3.90 -9.60
C GLY A 50 -6.14 4.70 -10.05
N GLU A 51 -7.27 4.50 -9.37
CA GLU A 51 -8.48 5.29 -9.58
C GLU A 51 -8.25 6.73 -9.09
N SER A 52 -8.77 7.71 -9.83
CA SER A 52 -8.63 9.11 -9.46
C SER A 52 -9.55 9.45 -8.28
N CYS A 53 -8.99 10.04 -7.23
CA CYS A 53 -9.72 10.56 -6.06
C CYS A 53 -9.65 12.09 -6.00
N ALA A 54 -9.78 12.73 -7.18
CA ALA A 54 -9.63 14.18 -7.33
C ALA A 54 -10.71 14.97 -6.58
N GLU A 55 -11.83 14.33 -6.25
CA GLU A 55 -12.88 14.85 -5.38
C GLU A 55 -12.42 15.08 -3.93
N LEU A 56 -11.36 14.39 -3.48
CA LEU A 56 -10.75 14.60 -2.17
C LEU A 56 -9.57 15.58 -2.26
N VAL A 57 -8.63 15.28 -3.14
CA VAL A 57 -7.41 16.07 -3.35
C VAL A 57 -6.98 15.94 -4.81
N ASP A 58 -6.68 17.05 -5.46
CA ASP A 58 -6.20 17.04 -6.84
C ASP A 58 -4.92 16.21 -7.00
N GLY A 59 -4.90 15.34 -8.00
CA GLY A 59 -3.80 14.41 -8.27
C GLY A 59 -3.73 13.17 -7.36
N LEU A 60 -4.63 13.02 -6.37
CA LEU A 60 -4.70 11.81 -5.53
C LEU A 60 -5.24 10.62 -6.33
N ARG A 61 -4.64 9.45 -6.12
CA ARG A 61 -5.11 8.18 -6.66
C ARG A 61 -5.15 7.10 -5.60
N SER A 62 -6.10 6.18 -5.72
CA SER A 62 -6.24 4.99 -4.87
C SER A 62 -5.99 3.72 -5.68
N PHE A 63 -5.47 2.69 -5.02
CA PHE A 63 -5.31 1.37 -5.63
C PHE A 63 -5.56 0.30 -4.55
N PRO A 64 -6.64 -0.50 -4.68
CA PRO A 64 -7.03 -1.42 -3.62
C PRO A 64 -6.11 -2.64 -3.52
N VAL A 65 -5.85 -3.07 -2.28
CA VAL A 65 -5.12 -4.30 -1.92
C VAL A 65 -5.99 -5.14 -0.97
N GLY A 66 -6.73 -6.11 -1.53
CA GLY A 66 -7.69 -6.89 -0.77
C GLY A 66 -8.89 -6.03 -0.38
N ASN A 67 -9.15 -5.90 0.93
CA ASN A 67 -10.21 -5.04 1.48
C ASN A 67 -9.69 -3.65 1.90
N PHE A 68 -8.45 -3.32 1.55
CA PHE A 68 -7.77 -2.07 1.89
C PHE A 68 -7.51 -1.23 0.65
#